data_AF-A0A347T9H1-F1
#
_entry.id   AF-A0A347T9H1-F1
#
_cell.length_a   1.000
_cell.length_b   1.000
_cell.length_c   1.000
_cell.angle_alpha   90.00
_cell.angle_beta   90.00
_cell.angle_gamma   90.00
#
_symmetry.space_group_name_H-M   'P 1'
#
loop_
_entity.id
_entity.type
_entity.pdbx_description
1 polymer ?
#
loop_
_entity_poly.entity_id
_entity_poly.type
_entity_poly.pdbx_seq_one_letter_code
_entity_poly.pdbx_strand_id
1 'polypeptide(L)'
;MCNNLSENYAKVLEKWERMTITSDPMFGMVMQNKEICLEPINRALPQLKATQIVQLETQKDINVVAGRRVRYDVYVQDEKGNIIVVEMQVADHQNLPYRLRYYQEQIDHGLLLPGESYQSLRQHPTYVIIFCDFDYFGYGWARYMFEMSCTRNSQLKLGDQRTIVVFNALAKEFTNDEQPIKNFLALMRNRVDNESKFITKIQNEIVKVKEDPERRRGFMKFELDLMDARQEGKEEGIKESKQKLVQFLSSQNTDPAEIVAALVNVYQVPEKAAQEYVEEYLEANK
;
A
#
# COMPACT_ATOMS: atom_id res chain seq x y z
N MET A 1 15.67 15.96 23.81
CA MET A 1 14.56 15.02 23.53
C MET A 1 13.19 15.72 23.45
N CYS A 2 12.80 16.64 24.35
CA CYS A 2 11.46 17.29 24.29
C CYS A 2 11.13 18.09 23.01
N ASN A 3 12.08 18.80 22.38
CA ASN A 3 11.77 19.64 21.20
C ASN A 3 11.44 18.84 19.93
N ASN A 4 11.99 17.63 19.77
CA ASN A 4 11.71 16.80 18.59
C ASN A 4 10.31 16.19 18.63
N LEU A 5 9.76 15.93 19.83
CA LEU A 5 8.44 15.33 19.97
C LEU A 5 7.33 16.27 19.47
N SER A 6 7.45 17.58 19.75
CA SER A 6 6.52 18.60 19.25
C SER A 6 6.61 18.80 17.73
N GLU A 7 7.82 18.73 17.16
CA GLU A 7 8.00 18.85 15.71
C GLU A 7 7.49 17.61 14.95
N ASN A 8 7.80 16.40 15.45
CA ASN A 8 7.30 15.16 14.87
C ASN A 8 5.77 15.10 14.94
N TYR A 9 5.18 15.48 16.07
CA TYR A 9 3.73 15.58 16.21
C TYR A 9 3.12 16.55 15.19
N ALA A 10 3.70 17.75 15.03
CA ALA A 10 3.22 18.73 14.05
C ALA A 10 3.29 18.19 12.60
N LYS A 11 4.38 17.50 12.23
CA LYS A 11 4.52 16.86 10.91
C LYS A 11 3.47 15.78 10.66
N VAL A 12 3.21 14.93 11.66
CA VAL A 12 2.19 13.88 11.54
C VAL A 12 0.78 14.47 11.48
N LEU A 13 0.52 15.56 12.22
CA LEU A 13 -0.75 16.27 12.15
C LEU A 13 -0.98 16.90 10.78
N GLU A 14 0.04 17.56 10.21
CA GLU A 14 -0.02 18.09 8.86
C GLU A 14 -0.28 16.98 7.82
N LYS A 15 0.35 15.81 8.00
CA LYS A 15 0.09 14.63 7.17
C LYS A 15 -1.39 14.20 7.26
N TRP A 16 -1.96 14.13 8.47
CA TRP A 16 -3.38 13.82 8.69
C TRP A 16 -4.32 14.78 7.96
N GLU A 17 -4.07 16.09 8.11
CA GLU A 17 -4.90 17.14 7.51
C GLU A 17 -4.86 17.12 5.98
N ARG A 18 -3.69 16.83 5.40
CA ARG A 18 -3.50 16.76 3.94
C ARG A 18 -3.99 15.48 3.29
N MET A 19 -4.31 14.43 4.07
CA MET A 19 -4.79 13.17 3.49
C MET A 19 -6.06 13.38 2.64
N THR A 20 -6.09 12.71 1.50
CA THR A 20 -7.22 12.66 0.57
C THR A 20 -7.66 11.20 0.40
N ILE A 21 -8.65 10.95 -0.46
CA ILE A 21 -9.11 9.58 -0.73
C ILE A 21 -8.02 8.66 -1.30
N THR A 22 -6.95 9.22 -1.88
CA THR A 22 -5.84 8.43 -2.44
C THR A 22 -4.78 8.04 -1.41
N SER A 23 -4.88 8.54 -0.17
CA SER A 23 -3.98 8.14 0.91
C SER A 23 -4.43 6.80 1.49
N ASP A 24 -3.58 5.77 1.49
CA ASP A 24 -3.95 4.40 1.90
C ASP A 24 -4.73 4.34 3.23
N PRO A 25 -4.32 5.03 4.32
CA PRO A 25 -5.06 5.01 5.58
C PRO A 25 -6.46 5.63 5.45
N MET A 26 -6.59 6.72 4.71
CA MET A 26 -7.86 7.40 4.47
C MET A 26 -8.79 6.56 3.61
N PHE A 27 -8.26 5.95 2.55
CA PHE A 27 -9.01 5.05 1.69
C PHE A 27 -9.61 3.90 2.50
N GLY A 28 -8.78 3.20 3.29
CA GLY A 28 -9.23 2.13 4.17
C GLY A 28 -10.32 2.60 5.14
N MET A 29 -10.11 3.70 5.86
CA MET A 29 -11.10 4.22 6.82
C MET A 29 -12.44 4.62 6.19
N VAL A 30 -12.42 5.24 5.01
CA VAL A 30 -13.65 5.60 4.26
C VAL A 30 -14.38 4.34 3.79
N MET A 31 -13.63 3.35 3.30
CA MET A 31 -14.22 2.11 2.77
C MET A 31 -14.78 1.17 3.85
N GLN A 32 -14.52 1.43 5.15
CA GLN A 32 -15.23 0.74 6.23
C GLN A 32 -16.74 1.00 6.20
N ASN A 33 -17.18 2.12 5.63
CA ASN A 33 -18.59 2.36 5.38
C ASN A 33 -19.04 1.52 4.18
N LYS A 34 -19.74 0.41 4.46
CA LYS A 34 -20.19 -0.57 3.45
C LYS A 34 -20.99 0.05 2.30
N GLU A 35 -21.85 1.04 2.59
CA GLU A 35 -22.64 1.70 1.54
C GLU A 35 -21.75 2.49 0.58
N ILE A 36 -20.73 3.17 1.13
CA ILE A 36 -19.76 3.92 0.34
C ILE A 36 -18.84 2.97 -0.42
N CYS A 37 -18.47 1.83 0.17
CA CYS A 37 -17.63 0.82 -0.46
C CYS A 37 -18.30 0.13 -1.67
N LEU A 38 -19.61 -0.11 -1.61
CA LEU A 38 -20.37 -0.71 -2.72
C LEU A 38 -20.41 0.16 -3.98
N GLU A 39 -20.44 1.48 -3.82
CA GLU A 39 -20.55 2.41 -4.95
C GLU A 39 -19.37 2.33 -5.94
N PRO A 40 -18.09 2.48 -5.53
CA PRO A 40 -16.96 2.36 -6.46
C PRO A 40 -16.86 0.95 -7.05
N ILE A 41 -17.21 -0.11 -6.31
CA ILE A 41 -17.24 -1.49 -6.82
C ILE A 41 -18.23 -1.63 -7.97
N ASN A 42 -19.49 -1.23 -7.76
CA ASN A 42 -20.54 -1.33 -8.77
C ASN A 42 -20.34 -0.35 -9.94
N ARG A 43 -19.71 0.80 -9.71
CA ARG A 43 -19.35 1.75 -10.78
C ARG A 43 -18.18 1.24 -11.61
N ALA A 44 -17.23 0.55 -10.98
CA ALA A 44 -16.10 -0.07 -11.65
C ALA A 44 -16.52 -1.27 -12.51
N LEU A 45 -17.44 -2.08 -11.99
CA LEU A 45 -17.96 -3.29 -12.63
C LEU A 45 -19.49 -3.34 -12.52
N PRO A 46 -20.22 -2.62 -13.39
CA PRO A 46 -21.69 -2.55 -13.37
C PRO A 46 -22.41 -3.89 -13.50
N GLN A 47 -21.72 -4.91 -14.01
CA GLN A 47 -22.23 -6.27 -14.13
C GLN A 47 -22.31 -7.00 -12.77
N LEU A 48 -21.52 -6.62 -11.76
CA LEU A 48 -21.55 -7.27 -10.46
C LEU A 48 -22.90 -7.06 -9.77
N LYS A 49 -23.46 -5.86 -9.87
CA LYS A 49 -24.75 -5.48 -9.25
C LYS A 49 -24.82 -5.95 -7.79
N ALA A 50 -23.73 -5.78 -7.04
CA ALA A 50 -23.64 -6.15 -5.64
C ALA A 50 -24.56 -5.23 -4.84
N THR A 51 -25.42 -5.81 -4.02
CA THR A 51 -26.39 -5.05 -3.23
C THR A 51 -26.00 -5.00 -1.77
N GLN A 52 -25.16 -5.94 -1.31
CA GLN A 52 -24.78 -6.05 0.08
C GLN A 52 -23.36 -6.59 0.23
N ILE A 53 -22.61 -6.02 1.19
CA ILE A 53 -21.31 -6.56 1.60
C ILE A 53 -21.51 -7.46 2.82
N VAL A 54 -21.27 -8.77 2.64
CA VAL A 54 -21.36 -9.77 3.73
C VAL A 54 -20.10 -9.73 4.59
N GLN A 55 -18.92 -9.58 3.98
CA GLN A 55 -17.64 -9.47 4.67
C GLN A 55 -16.88 -8.27 4.15
N LEU A 56 -16.35 -7.45 5.05
CA LEU A 56 -15.50 -6.31 4.74
C LEU A 56 -14.33 -6.30 5.71
N GLU A 57 -13.12 -6.34 5.17
CA GLU A 57 -11.89 -6.19 5.95
C GLU A 57 -11.01 -5.14 5.26
N THR A 58 -10.67 -4.09 5.98
CA THR A 58 -9.70 -3.08 5.54
C THR A 58 -8.36 -3.38 6.18
N GLN A 59 -7.26 -3.23 5.43
CA GLN A 59 -5.92 -3.59 5.90
C GLN A 59 -5.83 -5.08 6.31
N LYS A 60 -6.47 -5.96 5.53
CA LYS A 60 -6.49 -7.40 5.79
C LYS A 60 -5.09 -7.96 5.60
N ASP A 61 -4.47 -8.42 6.68
CA ASP A 61 -3.21 -9.14 6.65
C ASP A 61 -3.47 -10.63 6.37
N ILE A 62 -3.09 -11.12 5.19
CA ILE A 62 -3.08 -12.56 4.91
C ILE A 62 -1.70 -13.10 5.26
N ASN A 63 -1.65 -13.90 6.33
CA ASN A 63 -0.45 -14.59 6.76
C ASN A 63 -0.49 -16.04 6.29
N VAL A 64 0.19 -16.33 5.17
CA VAL A 64 0.52 -17.71 4.81
C VAL A 64 1.86 -18.02 5.48
N VAL A 65 1.91 -19.09 6.27
CA VAL A 65 3.01 -19.47 7.18
C VAL A 65 4.41 -19.52 6.52
N ALA A 66 4.49 -19.56 5.18
CA ALA A 66 5.74 -19.59 4.42
C ALA A 66 5.85 -18.51 3.31
N GLY A 67 4.95 -17.53 3.26
CA GLY A 67 4.83 -16.56 2.16
C GLY A 67 5.14 -15.09 2.54
N ARG A 68 5.28 -14.23 1.54
CA ARG A 68 5.37 -12.77 1.75
C ARG A 68 3.99 -12.27 2.17
N ARG A 69 3.91 -11.55 3.29
CA ARG A 69 2.64 -10.95 3.74
C ARG A 69 2.08 -10.00 2.68
N VAL A 70 0.80 -10.19 2.34
CA VAL A 70 0.00 -9.26 1.54
C VAL A 70 -1.00 -8.58 2.46
N ARG A 71 -1.06 -7.26 2.34
CA ARG A 71 -2.08 -6.43 2.97
C ARG A 71 -2.95 -5.85 1.88
N TYR A 72 -4.23 -6.21 1.90
CA TYR A 72 -5.19 -5.56 1.03
C TYR A 72 -5.71 -4.28 1.66
N ASP A 73 -5.83 -3.22 0.86
CA ASP A 73 -6.47 -1.98 1.29
C ASP A 73 -7.92 -2.27 1.71
N VAL A 74 -8.65 -2.96 0.83
CA VAL A 74 -10.04 -3.37 1.04
C VAL A 74 -10.26 -4.77 0.47
N TYR A 75 -10.68 -5.70 1.32
CA TYR A 75 -11.16 -7.03 0.95
C TYR A 75 -12.67 -7.12 1.22
N VAL A 76 -13.43 -7.46 0.19
CA VAL A 76 -14.89 -7.55 0.23
C VAL A 76 -15.36 -8.92 -0.24
N GLN A 77 -16.34 -9.48 0.45
CA GLN A 77 -17.22 -10.51 -0.09
C GLN A 77 -18.63 -9.92 -0.22
N ASP A 78 -19.24 -10.06 -1.39
CA ASP A 78 -20.63 -9.65 -1.61
C ASP A 78 -21.64 -10.77 -1.33
N GLU A 79 -22.93 -10.47 -1.47
CA GLU A 79 -24.00 -11.44 -1.21
C GLU A 79 -24.04 -12.63 -2.19
N LYS A 80 -23.34 -12.54 -3.32
CA LYS A 80 -23.28 -13.58 -4.36
C LYS A 80 -22.05 -14.47 -4.20
N GLY A 81 -21.22 -14.20 -3.20
CA GLY A 81 -19.98 -14.93 -2.95
C GLY A 81 -18.76 -14.38 -3.71
N ASN A 82 -18.92 -13.30 -4.48
CA ASN A 82 -17.80 -12.70 -5.18
C ASN A 82 -16.80 -12.13 -4.18
N ILE A 83 -15.52 -12.39 -4.42
CA ILE A 83 -14.41 -11.78 -3.67
C ILE A 83 -13.87 -10.61 -4.46
N ILE A 84 -13.91 -9.42 -3.87
CA ILE A 84 -13.51 -8.18 -4.51
C ILE A 84 -12.42 -7.55 -3.64
N VAL A 85 -11.23 -7.42 -4.20
CA VAL A 85 -10.12 -6.68 -3.61
C VAL A 85 -10.03 -5.33 -4.31
N VAL A 86 -10.04 -4.24 -3.54
CA VAL A 86 -9.93 -2.88 -4.06
C VAL A 86 -8.70 -2.21 -3.48
N GLU A 87 -7.85 -1.67 -4.36
CA GLU A 87 -6.55 -1.10 -4.02
C GLU A 87 -6.40 0.31 -4.60
N MET A 88 -5.67 1.16 -3.87
CA MET A 88 -5.24 2.47 -4.34
C MET A 88 -3.75 2.44 -4.68
N GLN A 89 -3.34 2.98 -5.82
CA GLN A 89 -1.93 3.04 -6.21
C GLN A 89 -1.54 4.45 -6.67
N VAL A 90 -0.71 5.13 -5.87
CA VAL A 90 -0.25 6.50 -6.12
C VAL A 90 1.21 6.59 -6.60
N ALA A 91 1.91 5.45 -6.66
CA ALA A 91 3.30 5.39 -7.10
C ALA A 91 3.49 4.25 -8.09
N ASP A 92 4.14 4.50 -9.22
CA ASP A 92 4.47 3.44 -10.16
C ASP A 92 5.81 2.79 -9.78
N HIS A 93 5.75 1.55 -9.32
CA HIS A 93 6.92 0.72 -9.03
C HIS A 93 7.28 -0.25 -10.17
N GLN A 94 6.62 -0.13 -11.33
CA GLN A 94 6.81 -0.94 -12.54
C GLN A 94 6.69 -2.46 -12.31
N ASN A 95 5.94 -2.85 -11.29
CA ASN A 95 5.81 -4.25 -10.87
C ASN A 95 4.34 -4.70 -10.70
N LEU A 96 3.38 -3.89 -11.15
CA LEU A 96 1.96 -4.08 -10.88
C LEU A 96 1.43 -5.46 -11.33
N PRO A 97 1.74 -5.98 -12.54
CA PRO A 97 1.30 -7.29 -12.98
C PRO A 97 1.81 -8.42 -12.09
N TYR A 98 3.05 -8.33 -11.61
CA TYR A 98 3.64 -9.34 -10.75
C TYR A 98 3.03 -9.31 -9.35
N ARG A 99 2.73 -8.11 -8.83
CA ARG A 99 2.03 -7.93 -7.55
C ARG A 99 0.60 -8.48 -7.62
N LEU A 100 -0.11 -8.17 -8.72
CA LEU A 100 -1.45 -8.67 -9.00
C LEU A 100 -1.52 -10.18 -9.07
N ARG A 101 -0.56 -10.82 -9.74
CA ARG A 101 -0.45 -12.29 -9.76
C ARG A 101 -0.34 -12.85 -8.34
N TYR A 102 0.45 -12.22 -7.49
CA TYR A 102 0.63 -12.67 -6.11
C TYR A 102 -0.63 -12.44 -5.25
N TYR A 103 -1.34 -11.31 -5.45
CA TYR A 103 -2.61 -11.05 -4.77
C TYR A 103 -3.64 -12.12 -5.10
N GLN A 104 -3.76 -12.48 -6.37
CA GLN A 104 -4.67 -13.53 -6.80
C GLN A 104 -4.39 -14.87 -6.11
N GLU A 105 -3.12 -15.27 -6.02
CA GLU A 105 -2.71 -16.48 -5.32
C GLU A 105 -3.14 -16.45 -3.84
N GLN A 106 -2.90 -15.32 -3.17
CA GLN A 106 -3.21 -15.14 -1.75
C GLN A 106 -4.72 -15.12 -1.46
N ILE A 107 -5.54 -14.63 -2.40
CA ILE A 107 -7.00 -14.77 -2.32
C ILE A 107 -7.38 -16.25 -2.34
N ASP A 108 -6.90 -17.01 -3.33
CA ASP A 108 -7.26 -18.42 -3.50
C ASP A 108 -6.82 -19.28 -2.30
N HIS A 109 -5.64 -19.01 -1.72
CA HIS A 109 -5.20 -19.67 -0.47
C HIS A 109 -6.13 -19.43 0.71
N GLY A 110 -6.77 -18.26 0.79
CA GLY A 110 -7.72 -17.94 1.84
C GLY A 110 -9.09 -18.61 1.65
N LEU A 111 -9.40 -19.04 0.42
CA LEU A 111 -10.70 -19.62 0.06
C LEU A 111 -10.70 -21.14 0.07
N LEU A 112 -9.57 -21.79 -0.20
CA LEU A 112 -9.48 -23.24 -0.33
C LEU A 112 -8.74 -23.87 0.86
N LEU A 113 -9.48 -24.58 1.72
CA LEU A 113 -8.92 -25.26 2.87
C LEU A 113 -8.35 -26.64 2.51
N PRO A 114 -7.41 -27.18 3.34
CA PRO A 114 -6.89 -28.53 3.11
C PRO A 114 -7.99 -29.60 3.03
N GLY A 115 -8.01 -30.34 1.92
CA GLY A 115 -8.99 -31.40 1.67
C GLY A 115 -10.23 -30.96 0.87
N GLU A 116 -10.39 -29.67 0.58
CA GLU A 116 -11.49 -29.18 -0.26
C GLU A 116 -11.24 -29.40 -1.76
N SER A 117 -12.34 -29.56 -2.50
CA SER A 117 -12.29 -29.67 -3.96
C SER A 117 -12.03 -28.32 -4.60
N TYR A 118 -11.12 -28.25 -5.59
CA TYR A 118 -10.92 -27.04 -6.40
C TYR A 118 -12.19 -26.50 -7.04
N GLN A 119 -13.24 -27.32 -7.18
CA GLN A 119 -14.53 -26.88 -7.69
C GLN A 119 -15.26 -25.90 -6.74
N SER A 120 -14.88 -25.83 -5.45
CA SER A 120 -15.44 -24.87 -4.49
C SER A 120 -15.14 -23.43 -4.90
N LEU A 121 -14.02 -23.17 -5.56
CA LEU A 121 -13.64 -21.85 -6.08
C LEU A 121 -14.68 -21.25 -7.04
N ARG A 122 -15.51 -22.08 -7.68
CA ARG A 122 -16.62 -21.62 -8.54
C ARG A 122 -17.70 -20.83 -7.78
N GLN A 123 -17.74 -20.94 -6.46
CA GLN A 123 -18.64 -20.17 -5.59
C GLN A 123 -18.07 -18.79 -5.27
N HIS A 124 -16.80 -18.56 -5.60
CA HIS A 124 -16.05 -17.36 -5.26
C HIS A 124 -15.33 -16.76 -6.47
N PRO A 125 -16.06 -16.24 -7.48
CA PRO A 125 -15.45 -15.43 -8.52
C PRO A 125 -14.63 -14.29 -7.89
N THR A 126 -13.44 -14.01 -8.44
CA THR A 126 -12.50 -13.05 -7.83
C THR A 126 -12.28 -11.85 -8.75
N TYR A 127 -12.24 -10.67 -8.13
CA TYR A 127 -12.04 -9.39 -8.79
C TYR A 127 -10.97 -8.60 -8.06
N VAL A 128 -9.89 -8.24 -8.74
CA VAL A 128 -8.88 -7.32 -8.20
C VAL A 128 -8.99 -6.00 -8.95
N ILE A 129 -9.46 -4.96 -8.26
CA ILE A 129 -9.67 -3.61 -8.79
C ILE A 129 -8.60 -2.69 -8.23
N ILE A 130 -7.74 -2.15 -9.09
CA ILE A 130 -6.74 -1.17 -8.68
C ILE A 130 -7.06 0.17 -9.31
N PHE A 131 -7.10 1.20 -8.48
CA PHE A 131 -7.19 2.59 -8.91
C PHE A 131 -5.80 3.21 -8.92
N CYS A 132 -5.24 3.44 -10.11
CA CYS A 132 -3.97 4.13 -10.28
C CYS A 132 -4.21 5.64 -10.48
N ASP A 133 -3.43 6.49 -9.80
CA ASP A 133 -3.45 7.93 -10.05
C ASP A 133 -2.63 8.35 -11.30
N PHE A 134 -2.01 7.35 -11.96
CA PHE A 134 -1.28 7.41 -13.22
C PHE A 134 -1.83 6.38 -14.23
N ASP A 135 -1.35 6.42 -15.47
CA ASP A 135 -1.69 5.45 -16.52
C ASP A 135 -0.63 4.35 -16.61
N TYR A 136 -0.87 3.20 -15.98
CA TYR A 136 0.11 2.10 -15.92
C TYR A 136 0.43 1.52 -17.30
N PHE A 137 -0.55 1.46 -18.22
CA PHE A 137 -0.38 0.82 -19.53
C PHE A 137 -0.17 1.81 -20.67
N GLY A 138 -0.46 3.10 -20.46
CA GLY A 138 -0.13 4.18 -21.39
C GLY A 138 -1.05 4.31 -22.61
N TYR A 139 -2.21 3.65 -22.63
CA TYR A 139 -3.19 3.77 -23.73
C TYR A 139 -4.21 4.88 -23.51
N GLY A 140 -4.25 5.55 -22.36
CA GLY A 140 -5.16 6.66 -22.07
C GLY A 140 -6.60 6.26 -21.72
N TRP A 141 -6.88 4.96 -21.62
CA TRP A 141 -8.20 4.42 -21.30
C TRP A 141 -8.51 4.53 -19.80
N ALA A 142 -9.79 4.69 -19.46
CA ALA A 142 -10.25 4.71 -18.08
C ALA A 142 -10.04 3.39 -17.36
N ARG A 143 -10.25 2.27 -18.07
CA ARG A 143 -10.24 0.93 -17.50
C ARG A 143 -9.52 -0.05 -18.41
N TYR A 144 -8.61 -0.81 -17.80
CA TYR A 144 -7.96 -1.97 -18.40
C TYR A 144 -8.48 -3.21 -17.68
N MET A 145 -9.21 -4.06 -18.39
CA MET A 145 -9.80 -5.27 -17.82
C MET A 145 -9.17 -6.51 -18.44
N PHE A 146 -8.75 -7.44 -17.59
CA PHE A 146 -8.03 -8.65 -17.98
C PHE A 146 -8.71 -9.89 -17.43
N GLU A 147 -8.89 -10.86 -18.34
CA GLU A 147 -9.35 -12.22 -18.07
C GLU A 147 -8.45 -13.18 -18.86
N MET A 148 -8.28 -14.40 -18.38
CA MET A 148 -7.46 -15.40 -19.08
C MET A 148 -8.18 -15.87 -20.37
N SER A 149 -7.49 -15.78 -21.50
CA SER A 149 -8.01 -16.16 -22.82
C SER A 149 -7.01 -17.02 -23.61
N CYS A 150 -7.53 -17.80 -24.56
CA CYS A 150 -6.70 -18.63 -25.43
C CYS A 150 -5.92 -17.78 -26.43
N THR A 151 -4.61 -18.02 -26.55
CA THR A 151 -3.73 -17.29 -27.47
C THR A 151 -4.05 -17.53 -28.94
N ARG A 152 -4.66 -18.67 -29.29
CA ARG A 152 -5.10 -18.99 -30.65
C ARG A 152 -6.48 -18.41 -30.98
N ASN A 153 -7.35 -18.28 -29.99
CA ASN A 153 -8.71 -17.76 -30.14
C ASN A 153 -9.04 -16.87 -28.94
N SER A 154 -8.90 -15.55 -29.10
CA SER A 154 -9.11 -14.58 -28.03
C SER A 154 -10.55 -14.52 -27.48
N GLN A 155 -11.52 -15.05 -28.22
CA GLN A 155 -12.91 -15.17 -27.77
C GLN A 155 -13.11 -16.37 -26.81
N LEU A 156 -12.20 -17.34 -26.81
CA LEU A 156 -12.24 -18.48 -25.90
C LEU A 156 -11.60 -18.12 -24.56
N LYS A 157 -12.43 -17.91 -23.54
CA LYS A 157 -12.01 -17.66 -22.15
C LYS A 157 -11.72 -18.97 -21.42
N LEU A 158 -10.72 -18.97 -20.53
CA LEU A 158 -10.40 -20.15 -19.70
C LEU A 158 -11.53 -20.49 -18.73
N GLY A 159 -12.28 -19.49 -18.27
CA GLY A 159 -13.42 -19.68 -17.37
C GLY A 159 -13.04 -19.92 -15.91
N ASP A 160 -11.86 -19.46 -15.49
CA ASP A 160 -11.36 -19.55 -14.11
C ASP A 160 -11.95 -18.49 -13.17
N GLN A 161 -12.84 -17.61 -13.67
CA GLN A 161 -13.60 -16.62 -12.90
C GLN A 161 -12.73 -15.58 -12.17
N ARG A 162 -11.52 -15.32 -12.68
CA ARG A 162 -10.61 -14.30 -12.16
C ARG A 162 -10.62 -13.10 -13.10
N THR A 163 -10.85 -11.93 -12.55
CA THR A 163 -10.86 -10.67 -13.29
C THR A 163 -9.92 -9.66 -12.62
N ILE A 164 -9.02 -9.10 -13.40
CA ILE A 164 -8.15 -8.00 -12.95
C ILE A 164 -8.60 -6.73 -13.66
N VAL A 165 -8.75 -5.64 -12.91
CA VAL A 165 -9.18 -4.35 -13.42
C VAL A 165 -8.23 -3.29 -12.93
N VAL A 166 -7.61 -2.55 -13.85
CA VAL A 166 -6.74 -1.42 -13.55
C VAL A 166 -7.40 -0.17 -14.09
N PHE A 167 -7.73 0.76 -13.20
CA PHE A 167 -8.23 2.08 -13.55
C PHE A 167 -7.12 3.10 -13.62
N ASN A 168 -7.25 4.03 -14.55
CA ASN A 168 -6.33 5.12 -14.79
C ASN A 168 -7.03 6.46 -14.52
N ALA A 169 -6.59 7.17 -13.48
CA ALA A 169 -7.19 8.45 -13.11
C ALA A 169 -6.84 9.60 -14.08
N LEU A 170 -5.88 9.41 -14.99
CA LEU A 170 -5.52 10.37 -16.05
C LEU A 170 -6.33 10.19 -17.34
N ALA A 171 -7.23 9.20 -17.37
CA ALA A 171 -7.94 8.83 -18.57
C ALA A 171 -8.76 9.97 -19.17
N LYS A 172 -8.79 9.99 -20.50
CA LYS A 172 -9.62 10.89 -21.30
C LYS A 172 -10.66 10.12 -22.10
N GLU A 173 -10.41 8.84 -22.33
CA GLU A 173 -11.27 7.93 -23.07
C GLU A 173 -12.07 7.07 -22.11
N PHE A 174 -13.39 7.12 -22.26
CA PHE A 174 -14.35 6.38 -21.44
C PHE A 174 -15.38 5.75 -22.36
N THR A 175 -15.63 4.45 -22.18
CA THR A 175 -16.79 3.80 -22.78
C THR A 175 -18.09 4.25 -22.09
N ASN A 176 -19.24 3.85 -22.63
CA ASN A 176 -20.55 4.16 -22.03
C ASN A 176 -20.70 3.57 -20.63
N ASP A 177 -20.22 2.33 -20.42
CA ASP A 177 -20.29 1.64 -19.13
C ASP A 177 -19.22 2.11 -18.12
N GLU A 178 -18.26 2.93 -18.56
CA GLU A 178 -17.23 3.55 -17.70
C GLU A 178 -17.61 4.97 -17.22
N GLN A 179 -18.65 5.59 -17.81
CA GLN A 179 -19.13 6.90 -17.35
C GLN A 179 -19.45 6.95 -15.84
N PRO A 180 -20.05 5.91 -15.22
CA PRO A 180 -20.38 5.95 -13.80
C PRO A 180 -19.17 6.09 -12.87
N ILE A 181 -17.97 5.60 -13.26
CA ILE A 181 -16.77 5.68 -12.42
C ILE A 181 -15.98 6.98 -12.60
N LYS A 182 -16.25 7.73 -13.68
CA LYS A 182 -15.51 8.94 -14.07
C LYS A 182 -15.32 9.95 -12.94
N ASN A 183 -16.38 10.20 -12.18
CA ASN A 183 -16.34 11.16 -11.08
C ASN A 183 -15.43 10.69 -9.93
N PHE A 184 -15.32 9.37 -9.70
CA PHE A 184 -14.40 8.82 -8.70
C PHE A 184 -12.94 9.05 -9.12
N LEU A 185 -12.63 8.77 -10.40
CA LEU A 185 -11.30 9.00 -10.96
C LEU A 185 -10.92 10.49 -10.92
N ALA A 186 -11.89 11.37 -11.19
CA ALA A 186 -11.69 12.81 -11.02
C ALA A 186 -11.41 13.20 -9.56
N LEU A 187 -12.14 12.63 -8.60
CA LEU A 187 -11.93 12.86 -7.17
C LEU A 187 -10.52 12.47 -6.71
N MET A 188 -9.99 11.34 -7.20
CA MET A 188 -8.60 10.93 -6.91
C MET A 188 -7.57 11.99 -7.34
N ARG A 189 -7.89 12.77 -8.38
CA ARG A 189 -7.06 13.86 -8.90
C ARG A 189 -7.39 15.21 -8.26
N ASN A 190 -8.09 15.22 -7.12
CA ASN A 190 -8.59 16.41 -6.42
C ASN A 190 -9.52 17.29 -7.29
N ARG A 191 -10.18 16.70 -8.29
CA ARG A 191 -11.21 17.38 -9.09
C ARG A 191 -12.57 16.97 -8.59
N VAL A 192 -13.20 17.87 -7.85
CA VAL A 192 -14.48 17.61 -7.18
C VAL A 192 -15.64 17.99 -8.09
N ASP A 193 -16.57 17.05 -8.27
CA ASP A 193 -17.88 17.29 -8.83
C ASP A 193 -18.92 17.30 -7.69
N ASN A 194 -19.32 18.50 -7.25
CA ASN A 194 -20.27 18.70 -6.16
C ASN A 194 -21.72 18.38 -6.54
N GLU A 195 -22.03 18.17 -7.83
CA GLU A 195 -23.37 17.77 -8.28
C GLU A 195 -23.58 16.26 -8.11
N SER A 196 -22.47 15.51 -8.03
CA SER A 196 -22.50 14.07 -7.88
C SER A 196 -22.76 13.65 -6.44
N LYS A 197 -23.99 13.17 -6.15
CA LYS A 197 -24.37 12.62 -4.84
C LYS A 197 -23.37 11.59 -4.29
N PHE A 198 -22.79 10.77 -5.17
CA PHE A 198 -21.79 9.78 -4.81
C PHE A 198 -20.48 10.42 -4.31
N ILE A 199 -19.98 11.44 -5.00
CA ILE A 199 -18.78 12.17 -4.57
C ILE A 199 -19.04 12.91 -3.27
N THR A 200 -20.21 13.55 -3.14
CA THR A 200 -20.62 14.21 -1.89
C THR A 200 -20.63 13.23 -0.71
N LYS A 201 -21.14 12.00 -0.90
CA LYS A 201 -21.10 10.97 0.16
C LYS A 201 -19.67 10.64 0.58
N ILE A 202 -18.75 10.44 -0.35
CA ILE A 202 -17.34 10.16 -0.04
C ILE A 202 -16.71 11.34 0.71
N GLN A 203 -16.92 12.57 0.24
CA GLN A 203 -16.35 13.75 0.89
C GLN A 203 -16.87 13.92 2.32
N ASN A 204 -18.17 13.72 2.53
CA ASN A 204 -18.76 13.76 3.87
C ASN A 204 -18.16 12.69 4.78
N GLU A 205 -17.88 11.49 4.25
CA GLU A 205 -17.22 10.44 5.03
C GLU A 205 -15.76 10.79 5.35
N ILE A 206 -15.02 11.39 4.42
CA ILE A 206 -13.65 11.90 4.69
C ILE A 206 -13.68 12.93 5.82
N VAL A 207 -14.66 13.84 5.82
CA VAL A 207 -14.82 14.83 6.90
C VAL A 207 -15.10 14.12 8.22
N LYS A 208 -16.04 13.18 8.26
CA LYS A 208 -16.33 12.38 9.47
C LYS A 208 -15.09 11.63 9.98
N VAL A 209 -14.31 11.00 9.09
CA VAL A 209 -13.05 10.33 9.43
C VAL A 209 -12.07 11.30 10.06
N LYS A 210 -11.93 12.52 9.51
CA LYS A 210 -11.02 13.55 10.01
C LYS A 210 -11.45 14.13 11.36
N GLU A 211 -12.75 14.22 11.61
CA GLU A 211 -13.33 14.73 12.85
C GLU A 211 -13.36 13.69 13.97
N ASP A 212 -13.24 12.40 13.66
CA ASP A 212 -13.20 11.31 14.64
C ASP A 212 -11.90 11.33 15.48
N PRO A 213 -11.98 11.61 16.79
CA PRO A 213 -10.80 11.71 17.65
C PRO A 213 -10.07 10.38 17.89
N GLU A 214 -10.76 9.24 17.80
CA GLU A 214 -10.15 7.91 17.94
C GLU A 214 -9.37 7.55 16.68
N ARG A 215 -9.97 7.75 15.50
CA ARG A 215 -9.27 7.53 14.21
C ARG A 215 -8.04 8.42 14.10
N ARG A 216 -8.17 9.71 14.46
CA ARG A 216 -7.03 10.63 14.50
C ARG A 216 -5.96 10.14 15.48
N ARG A 217 -6.31 9.81 16.73
CA ARG A 217 -5.34 9.33 17.73
C ARG A 217 -4.64 8.04 17.29
N GLY A 218 -5.38 7.10 16.73
CA GLY A 218 -4.82 5.85 16.19
C GLY A 218 -3.79 6.10 15.10
N PHE A 219 -4.11 6.97 14.14
CA PHE A 219 -3.17 7.37 13.09
C PHE A 219 -1.94 8.08 13.66
N MET A 220 -2.14 9.07 14.53
CA MET A 220 -1.03 9.83 15.13
C MET A 220 -0.06 8.91 15.86
N LYS A 221 -0.59 7.99 16.67
CA LYS A 221 0.22 7.01 17.40
C LYS A 221 1.01 6.13 16.43
N PHE A 222 0.34 5.52 15.45
CA PHE A 222 0.99 4.63 14.50
C PHE A 222 2.15 5.31 13.74
N GLU A 223 1.93 6.54 13.26
CA GLU A 223 2.96 7.28 12.52
C GLU A 223 4.12 7.72 13.41
N LEU A 224 3.88 8.11 14.66
CA LEU A 224 4.94 8.44 15.62
C LEU A 224 5.76 7.20 15.97
N ASP A 225 5.11 6.08 16.30
CA ASP A 225 5.78 4.80 16.58
C ASP A 225 6.62 4.36 15.35
N LEU A 226 6.12 4.57 14.13
CA LEU A 226 6.85 4.28 12.89
C LEU A 226 8.04 5.22 12.67
N MET A 227 7.92 6.50 13.03
CA MET A 227 9.03 7.45 12.97
C MET A 227 10.14 7.06 13.95
N ASP A 228 9.78 6.68 15.17
CA ASP A 228 10.73 6.25 16.19
C ASP A 228 11.46 4.97 15.73
N ALA A 229 10.73 3.96 15.25
CA ALA A 229 11.33 2.74 14.70
C ALA A 229 12.27 3.00 13.51
N ARG A 230 11.95 3.97 12.64
CA ARG A 230 12.84 4.38 11.54
C ARG A 230 14.10 5.08 12.04
N GLN A 231 13.98 5.88 13.09
CA GLN A 231 15.11 6.56 13.71
C GLN A 231 16.05 5.54 14.37
N GLU A 232 15.50 4.60 15.15
CA GLU A 232 16.25 3.50 15.74
C GLU A 232 16.98 2.67 14.66
N GLY A 233 16.27 2.24 13.61
CA GLY A 233 16.88 1.49 12.51
C GLY A 233 17.97 2.27 11.76
N LYS A 234 17.85 3.60 11.65
CA LYS A 234 18.89 4.45 11.08
C LYS A 234 20.12 4.52 12.00
N GLU A 235 19.91 4.64 13.30
CA GLU A 235 20.98 4.67 14.30
C GLU A 235 21.75 3.35 14.35
N GLU A 236 21.03 2.21 14.32
CA GLU A 236 21.62 0.88 14.20
C GLU A 236 22.41 0.73 12.89
N GLY A 237 21.84 1.14 11.77
CA GLY A 237 22.52 1.10 10.47
C GLY A 237 23.81 1.93 10.45
N ILE A 238 23.82 3.10 11.09
CA ILE A 238 25.02 3.93 11.25
C ILE A 238 26.05 3.20 12.12
N LYS A 239 25.62 2.58 13.23
CA LYS A 239 26.50 1.82 14.13
C LYS A 239 27.15 0.64 13.41
N GLU A 240 26.36 -0.17 12.70
CA GLU A 240 26.89 -1.29 11.91
C GLU A 240 27.84 -0.83 10.81
N SER A 241 27.50 0.27 10.12
CA SER A 241 28.34 0.82 9.05
C SER A 241 29.69 1.33 9.57
N LYS A 242 29.71 1.95 10.76
CA LYS A 242 30.96 2.32 11.46
C LYS A 242 31.80 1.09 11.78
N GLN A 243 31.18 0.05 12.36
CA GLN A 243 31.88 -1.19 12.70
C GLN A 243 32.49 -1.87 11.47
N LYS A 244 31.71 -1.99 10.39
CA LYS A 244 32.18 -2.56 9.12
C LYS A 244 33.32 -1.74 8.50
N LEU A 245 33.27 -0.40 8.60
CA LEU A 245 34.36 0.46 8.13
C LEU A 245 35.66 0.19 8.91
N VAL A 246 35.60 0.19 10.25
CA VAL A 246 36.78 -0.06 11.10
C VAL A 246 37.34 -1.45 10.86
N GLN A 247 36.49 -2.47 10.73
CA GLN A 247 36.91 -3.84 10.41
C GLN A 247 37.58 -3.92 9.04
N PHE A 248 37.01 -3.29 8.02
CA PHE A 248 37.56 -3.28 6.68
C PHE A 248 38.94 -2.60 6.65
N LEU A 249 39.07 -1.39 7.20
CA LEU A 249 40.34 -0.66 7.20
C LEU A 249 41.41 -1.37 8.05
N SER A 250 41.03 -1.90 9.22
CA SER A 250 41.94 -2.73 10.04
C SER A 250 42.46 -3.95 9.28
N SER A 251 41.61 -4.61 8.48
CA SER A 251 42.04 -5.76 7.65
C SER A 251 43.05 -5.40 6.56
N GLN A 252 43.12 -4.14 6.17
CA GLN A 252 44.09 -3.62 5.20
C GLN A 252 45.39 -3.12 5.86
N ASN A 253 45.54 -3.31 7.18
CA ASN A 253 46.63 -2.74 7.98
C ASN A 253 46.73 -1.21 7.86
N THR A 254 45.59 -0.52 7.69
CA THR A 254 45.53 0.94 7.70
C THR A 254 45.94 1.47 9.08
N ASP A 255 46.69 2.58 9.11
CA ASP A 255 47.13 3.18 10.37
C ASP A 255 45.93 3.60 11.24
N PRO A 256 45.92 3.32 12.55
CA PRO A 256 44.81 3.68 13.43
C PRO A 256 44.42 5.16 13.38
N ALA A 257 45.37 6.08 13.16
CA ALA A 257 45.08 7.50 13.02
C ALA A 257 44.27 7.80 11.74
N GLU A 258 44.51 7.08 10.65
CA GLU A 258 43.74 7.21 9.41
C GLU A 258 42.31 6.64 9.57
N ILE A 259 42.13 5.58 10.36
CA ILE A 259 40.81 5.02 10.69
C ILE A 259 40.01 6.02 11.54
N VAL A 260 40.65 6.63 12.54
CA VAL A 260 40.04 7.71 13.34
C VAL A 260 39.63 8.88 12.45
N ALA A 261 40.52 9.34 11.57
CA ALA A 261 40.21 10.41 10.62
C ALA A 261 39.03 10.05 9.70
N ALA A 262 38.93 8.80 9.25
CA ALA A 262 37.79 8.33 8.45
C ALA A 262 36.46 8.39 9.25
N LEU A 263 36.45 7.99 10.52
CA LEU A 263 35.26 8.07 11.38
C LEU A 263 34.83 9.51 11.63
N VAL A 264 35.79 10.42 11.86
CA VAL A 264 35.52 11.86 12.04
C VAL A 264 34.96 12.46 10.75
N ASN A 265 35.58 12.20 9.60
CA ASN A 265 35.19 12.82 8.33
C ASN A 265 33.87 12.27 7.77
N VAL A 266 33.66 10.95 7.84
CA VAL A 266 32.50 10.29 7.23
C VAL A 266 31.27 10.37 8.11
N TYR A 267 31.43 10.16 9.43
CA TYR A 267 30.32 10.07 10.36
C TYR A 267 30.22 11.25 11.32
N GLN A 268 31.09 12.26 11.17
CA GLN A 268 31.14 13.45 12.04
C GLN A 268 31.23 13.07 13.53
N VAL A 269 31.89 11.94 13.82
CA VAL A 269 32.13 11.51 15.20
C VAL A 269 33.17 12.45 15.81
N PRO A 270 32.98 12.95 17.04
CA PRO A 270 34.00 13.73 17.73
C PRO A 270 35.31 12.93 17.81
N GLU A 271 36.44 13.59 17.53
CA GLU A 271 37.75 12.93 17.42
C GLU A 271 38.08 12.02 18.61
N LYS A 272 37.83 12.50 19.84
CA LYS A 272 38.03 11.73 21.06
C LYS A 272 37.18 10.44 21.10
N ALA A 273 35.92 10.50 20.68
CA ALA A 273 35.04 9.34 20.66
C ALA A 273 35.42 8.36 19.52
N ALA A 274 35.97 8.86 18.42
CA ALA A 274 36.49 8.02 17.35
C ALA A 274 37.78 7.28 17.79
N GLN A 275 38.65 7.94 18.55
CA GLN A 275 39.84 7.33 19.15
C GLN A 275 39.46 6.18 20.10
N GLU A 276 38.60 6.46 21.07
CA GLU A 276 38.09 5.45 22.02
C GLU A 276 37.48 4.25 21.29
N TYR A 277 36.67 4.49 20.26
CA TYR A 277 36.03 3.43 19.46
C TYR A 277 37.02 2.55 18.70
N VAL A 278 38.09 3.13 18.13
CA VAL A 278 39.13 2.37 17.41
C VAL A 278 40.03 1.61 18.39
N GLU A 279 40.37 2.21 19.53
CA GLU A 279 41.14 1.54 20.60
C GLU A 279 40.40 0.32 21.15
N GLU A 280 39.13 0.47 21.51
CA GLU A 280 38.29 -0.66 21.98
C GLU A 280 38.21 -1.78 20.94
N TYR A 281 38.07 -1.43 19.65
CA TYR A 281 38.03 -2.42 18.58
C TYR A 281 39.36 -3.18 18.46
N LEU A 282 40.49 -2.49 18.50
CA LEU A 282 41.81 -3.12 18.40
C LEU A 282 42.13 -3.98 19.63
N GLU A 283 41.74 -3.56 20.84
CA GLU A 283 41.89 -4.36 22.05
C GLU A 283 41.05 -5.64 22.02
N ALA A 284 39.83 -5.58 21.49
CA ALA A 284 38.95 -6.74 21.38
C ALA A 284 39.38 -7.76 20.30
N ASN A 285 40.29 -7.38 19.38
CA ASN A 285 40.73 -8.21 18.24
C ASN A 285 42.26 -8.46 18.22
N LYS A 286 42.95 -8.27 19.36
CA LYS A 286 44.33 -8.75 19.61
C LYS A 286 44.35 -10.23 19.92
#